data_AF-A0A5N6KTI8-F1
#
_entry.id   AF-A0A5N6KTI8-F1
#
_cell.length_a   1.000
_cell.length_b   1.000
_cell.length_c   1.000
_cell.angle_alpha   90.00
_cell.angle_beta   90.00
_cell.angle_gamma   90.00
#
_symmetry.space_group_name_H-M   'P 1'
#
loop_
_entity.id
_entity.type
_entity.pdbx_description
1 polymer ?
#
loop_
_entity_poly.entity_id
_entity_poly.type
_entity_poly.pdbx_seq_one_letter_code
_entity_poly.pdbx_strand_id
1 'polypeptide(L)'
;MRAAMIRSALLLTSPSALAVTSLAATVQTFSVDGLSLQYAQVANGSNTDLRMRLAAPTTPGWGAIAIGSEMAGSLFFVLYPSTDMTKTTVSVRTAPREVMPTPIEGISYRVMNSSIANGMMMADVVCYGCTTWNGGSLNTMATQQDFIYAMGPGQAVADGDSNSAIIRKHNRRGFFNINTADSQFTAAEAPMTPFIPVGAAAPAGSSSSASSGSSGSSGSEDMDYTYMLVHIHAAMFCLVWLLIAPAALWALRFASVRAHYILQILTVLLVVPAFAVAVVMSRRTPYSSFDTYHQKIGITVFAVTIVQFFFGALQHTIFKRQEIRHLISSTHMPLALPAWSP
;
A
#
# COMPACT_ATOMS: atom_id res chain seq x y z
N MET A 1 89.71 12.50 -3.03
CA MET A 1 88.62 13.43 -3.44
C MET A 1 87.89 12.84 -4.64
N ARG A 2 86.65 12.37 -4.45
CA ARG A 2 85.54 12.43 -5.43
C ARG A 2 84.28 11.89 -4.76
N ALA A 3 83.24 12.71 -4.80
CA ALA A 3 81.98 12.55 -4.09
C ALA A 3 81.07 11.50 -4.74
N ALA A 4 80.33 10.76 -3.93
CA ALA A 4 79.16 9.99 -4.36
C ALA A 4 77.95 10.48 -3.58
N MET A 5 77.04 11.17 -4.26
CA MET A 5 75.72 11.52 -3.73
C MET A 5 74.82 10.28 -3.76
N ILE A 6 74.29 9.87 -2.62
CA ILE A 6 73.17 8.92 -2.54
C ILE A 6 71.92 9.75 -2.20
N ARG A 7 70.97 9.81 -3.14
CA ARG A 7 69.64 10.39 -2.92
C ARG A 7 68.73 9.31 -2.35
N SER A 8 68.37 9.42 -1.08
CA SER A 8 67.25 8.64 -0.50
C SER A 8 65.95 9.42 -0.67
N ALA A 9 65.03 8.88 -1.48
CA ALA A 9 63.66 9.36 -1.59
C ALA A 9 62.80 8.69 -0.50
N LEU A 10 62.31 9.48 0.45
CA LEU A 10 61.35 9.04 1.46
C LEU A 10 59.94 9.26 0.90
N LEU A 11 59.25 8.18 0.51
CA LEU A 11 57.82 8.22 0.17
C LEU A 11 57.00 8.32 1.47
N LEU A 12 56.42 9.50 1.73
CA LEU A 12 55.32 9.63 2.69
C LEU A 12 54.01 9.27 2.00
N THR A 13 53.47 8.08 2.27
CA THR A 13 52.08 7.75 1.93
C THR A 13 51.17 8.33 3.00
N SER A 14 50.50 9.44 2.69
CA SER A 14 49.46 10.01 3.54
C SER A 14 48.19 9.17 3.41
N PRO A 15 47.55 8.70 4.50
CA PRO A 15 46.27 8.03 4.40
C PRO A 15 45.21 9.08 4.09
N SER A 16 44.62 8.99 2.91
CA SER A 16 43.41 9.76 2.57
C SER A 16 42.27 9.30 3.48
N ALA A 17 41.96 10.10 4.49
CA ALA A 17 40.74 9.92 5.27
C ALA A 17 39.54 10.19 4.35
N LEU A 18 38.79 9.14 4.02
CA LEU A 18 37.46 9.27 3.44
C LEU A 18 36.59 9.98 4.48
N ALA A 19 36.33 11.27 4.28
CA ALA A 19 35.30 11.97 5.01
C ALA A 19 33.96 11.38 4.58
N VAL A 20 33.43 10.45 5.37
CA VAL A 20 32.03 10.04 5.28
C VAL A 20 31.23 11.25 5.73
N THR A 21 30.67 11.99 4.77
CA THR A 21 29.64 12.99 5.04
C THR A 21 28.45 12.26 5.65
N SER A 22 28.30 12.29 6.98
CA SER A 22 27.07 11.84 7.62
C SER A 22 25.95 12.76 7.15
N LEU A 23 25.00 12.23 6.37
CA LEU A 23 23.74 12.94 6.17
C LEU A 23 23.13 13.17 7.55
N ALA A 24 22.74 14.42 7.84
CA ALA A 24 22.06 14.73 9.08
C ALA A 24 20.72 13.98 9.12
N ALA A 25 20.47 13.27 10.22
CA ALA A 25 19.21 12.58 10.43
C ALA A 25 18.02 13.57 10.36
N THR A 26 16.92 13.12 9.77
CA THR A 26 15.74 13.92 9.48
C THR A 26 14.50 13.26 10.07
N VAL A 27 13.69 14.05 10.76
CA VAL A 27 12.39 13.59 11.27
C VAL A 27 11.48 13.36 10.08
N GLN A 28 10.99 12.15 9.92
CA GLN A 28 10.08 11.79 8.84
C GLN A 28 8.67 12.19 9.21
N THR A 29 7.93 12.77 8.26
CA THR A 29 6.57 13.25 8.50
C THR A 29 5.60 12.70 7.48
N PHE A 30 4.40 12.38 7.96
CA PHE A 30 3.27 11.95 7.16
C PHE A 30 2.01 12.65 7.65
N SER A 31 1.12 13.05 6.73
CA SER A 31 -0.17 13.65 7.06
C SER A 31 -1.20 13.35 5.98
N VAL A 32 -2.41 12.94 6.38
CA VAL A 32 -3.56 12.70 5.50
C VAL A 32 -4.85 12.95 6.28
N ASP A 33 -5.76 13.77 5.74
CA ASP A 33 -7.09 14.01 6.34
C ASP A 33 -7.06 14.34 7.84
N GLY A 34 -6.01 15.03 8.30
CA GLY A 34 -5.75 15.38 9.71
C GLY A 34 -5.05 14.30 10.54
N LEU A 35 -5.00 13.04 10.09
CA LEU A 35 -4.14 12.01 10.70
C LEU A 35 -2.68 12.31 10.35
N SER A 36 -1.78 12.40 11.33
CA SER A 36 -0.36 12.65 11.06
C SER A 36 0.58 11.87 11.98
N LEU A 37 1.80 11.68 11.46
CA LEU A 37 2.94 11.07 12.13
C LEU A 37 4.15 11.99 12.01
N GLN A 38 4.87 12.15 13.11
CA GLN A 38 6.30 12.45 13.08
C GLN A 38 7.06 11.26 13.64
N TYR A 39 8.09 10.82 12.94
CA TYR A 39 8.82 9.60 13.22
C TYR A 39 10.33 9.84 13.31
N ALA A 40 10.92 9.26 14.35
CA ALA A 40 12.36 9.23 14.57
C ALA A 40 12.77 7.91 15.24
N GLN A 41 14.00 7.48 14.97
CA GLN A 41 14.65 6.36 15.64
C GLN A 41 15.76 6.88 16.53
N VAL A 42 15.91 6.28 17.71
CA VAL A 42 16.97 6.66 18.65
C VAL A 42 17.74 5.42 19.07
N ALA A 43 19.05 5.45 18.87
CA ALA A 43 19.93 4.39 19.36
C ALA A 43 19.92 4.37 20.90
N ASN A 44 19.65 3.20 21.48
CA ASN A 44 19.63 2.96 22.92
C ASN A 44 20.38 1.66 23.25
N GLY A 45 21.70 1.78 23.45
CA GLY A 45 22.58 0.63 23.61
C GLY A 45 22.60 -0.23 22.34
N SER A 46 22.24 -1.51 22.45
CA SER A 46 22.09 -2.43 21.32
C SER A 46 20.71 -2.40 20.67
N ASN A 47 19.77 -1.60 21.21
CA ASN A 47 18.40 -1.50 20.72
C ASN A 47 18.17 -0.17 20.01
N THR A 48 17.08 -0.10 19.26
CA THR A 48 16.59 1.13 18.65
C THR A 48 15.19 1.43 19.18
N ASP A 49 15.05 2.58 19.82
CA ASP A 49 13.76 3.07 20.31
C ASP A 49 13.08 3.87 19.21
N LEU A 50 11.77 3.67 19.06
CA LEU A 50 10.95 4.41 18.11
C LEU A 50 10.30 5.58 18.85
N ARG A 51 10.52 6.79 18.38
CA ARG A 51 9.85 7.98 18.88
C ARG A 51 8.82 8.42 17.85
N MET A 52 7.57 8.50 18.27
CA MET A 52 6.44 8.85 17.41
C MET A 52 5.63 9.96 18.06
N ARG A 53 5.26 10.95 17.27
CA ARG A 53 4.22 11.91 17.61
C ARG A 53 3.06 11.72 16.66
N LEU A 54 1.91 11.39 17.21
CA LEU A 54 0.72 10.97 16.50
C LEU A 54 -0.38 12.02 16.72
N ALA A 55 -1.09 12.36 15.65
CA ALA A 55 -2.26 13.22 15.68
C ALA A 55 -3.38 12.58 14.89
N ALA A 56 -4.62 12.70 15.34
CA ALA A 56 -5.77 12.30 14.56
C ALA A 56 -6.98 13.17 14.89
N PRO A 57 -7.93 13.40 13.97
CA PRO A 57 -9.19 14.05 14.31
C PRO A 57 -9.99 13.18 15.29
N THR A 58 -10.82 13.78 16.14
CA THR A 58 -11.71 13.05 17.05
C THR A 58 -12.99 12.57 16.36
N THR A 59 -13.42 13.25 15.29
CA THR A 59 -14.63 12.92 14.50
C THR A 59 -14.71 11.47 14.02
N PRO A 60 -13.63 10.81 13.54
CA PRO A 60 -13.62 9.38 13.16
C PRO A 60 -13.80 8.41 14.35
N GLY A 61 -13.74 8.89 15.59
CA GLY A 61 -13.79 8.10 16.82
C GLY A 61 -12.44 7.51 17.23
N TRP A 62 -11.63 7.08 16.26
CA TRP A 62 -10.27 6.59 16.47
C TRP A 62 -9.42 6.80 15.21
N GLY A 63 -8.10 6.85 15.37
CA GLY A 63 -7.12 6.91 14.29
C GLY A 63 -5.94 6.00 14.60
N ALA A 64 -5.29 5.43 13.59
CA ALA A 64 -4.15 4.54 13.80
C ALA A 64 -3.13 4.67 12.68
N ILE A 65 -1.88 4.46 13.05
CA ILE A 65 -0.77 4.21 12.14
C ILE A 65 -0.14 2.89 12.55
N ALA A 66 0.30 2.09 11.58
CA ALA A 66 0.97 0.83 11.84
C ALA A 66 2.24 0.68 11.01
N ILE A 67 3.21 -0.02 11.58
CA ILE A 67 4.42 -0.44 10.89
C ILE A 67 4.13 -1.79 10.22
N GLY A 68 4.27 -1.83 8.90
CA GLY A 68 3.98 -3.01 8.06
C GLY A 68 3.17 -2.66 6.82
N SER A 69 2.99 -3.65 5.95
CA SER A 69 2.37 -3.51 4.62
C SER A 69 0.91 -3.96 4.56
N GLU A 70 0.39 -4.60 5.60
CA GLU A 70 -0.99 -5.11 5.67
C GLU A 70 -1.49 -5.20 7.12
N MET A 71 -2.76 -5.53 7.36
CA MET A 71 -3.29 -5.58 8.73
C MET A 71 -2.73 -6.79 9.52
N ALA A 72 -2.56 -7.92 8.85
CA ALA A 72 -1.96 -9.10 9.46
C ALA A 72 -0.51 -8.82 9.86
N GLY A 73 -0.15 -9.10 11.11
CA GLY A 73 1.22 -9.01 11.61
C GLY A 73 1.77 -7.60 11.84
N SER A 74 1.08 -6.53 11.43
CA SER A 74 1.55 -5.16 11.66
C SER A 74 1.54 -4.76 13.15
N LEU A 75 2.40 -3.80 13.49
CA LEU A 75 2.44 -3.17 14.81
C LEU A 75 1.65 -1.85 14.79
N PHE A 76 0.46 -1.84 15.36
CA PHE A 76 -0.45 -0.70 15.33
C PHE A 76 -0.24 0.21 16.54
N PHE A 77 -0.27 1.52 16.29
CA PHE A 77 -0.39 2.56 17.31
C PHE A 77 -1.77 3.21 17.15
N VAL A 78 -2.73 2.77 17.96
CA VAL A 78 -4.12 3.20 17.87
C VAL A 78 -4.37 4.32 18.88
N LEU A 79 -4.90 5.44 18.40
CA LEU A 79 -5.33 6.60 19.16
C LEU A 79 -6.85 6.63 19.23
N TYR A 80 -7.39 6.82 20.43
CA TYR A 80 -8.80 7.17 20.63
C TYR A 80 -8.94 8.07 21.86
N PRO A 81 -10.03 8.84 21.96
CA PRO A 81 -10.27 9.68 23.12
C PRO A 81 -10.41 8.89 24.42
N SER A 82 -9.88 9.45 25.52
CA SER A 82 -10.23 9.04 26.88
C SER A 82 -11.73 9.27 27.14
N THR A 83 -12.28 8.59 28.14
CA THR A 83 -13.73 8.69 28.45
C THR A 83 -14.16 10.12 28.78
N ASP A 84 -13.28 10.89 29.42
CA ASP A 84 -13.48 12.30 29.77
C ASP A 84 -13.15 13.29 28.64
N MET A 85 -12.71 12.80 27.48
CA MET A 85 -12.31 13.61 26.31
C MET A 85 -11.18 14.61 26.57
N THR A 86 -10.38 14.44 27.63
CA THR A 86 -9.26 15.36 27.93
C THR A 86 -7.91 14.87 27.40
N LYS A 87 -7.76 13.55 27.25
CA LYS A 87 -6.52 12.88 26.87
C LYS A 87 -6.74 11.92 25.72
N THR A 88 -5.64 11.55 25.09
CA THR A 88 -5.61 10.51 24.06
C THR A 88 -5.14 9.22 24.70
N THR A 89 -5.93 8.17 24.58
CA THR A 89 -5.49 6.81 24.89
C THR A 89 -4.72 6.25 23.71
N VAL A 90 -3.53 5.71 23.99
CA VAL A 90 -2.71 5.02 22.99
C VAL A 90 -2.67 3.54 23.33
N SER A 91 -3.08 2.72 22.39
CA SER A 91 -3.00 1.26 22.47
C SER A 91 -2.09 0.72 21.38
N VAL A 92 -1.03 0.01 21.78
CA VAL A 92 -0.16 -0.70 20.85
C VAL A 92 -0.71 -2.11 20.63
N ARG A 93 -1.05 -2.43 19.38
CA ARG A 93 -1.81 -3.64 19.03
C ARG A 93 -1.13 -4.43 17.92
N THR A 94 -1.59 -5.67 17.73
CA THR A 94 -1.35 -6.46 16.52
C THR A 94 -2.59 -7.30 16.18
N ALA A 95 -2.63 -7.86 14.98
CA ALA A 95 -3.70 -8.76 14.54
C ALA A 95 -3.11 -9.90 13.71
N PRO A 96 -3.56 -11.14 13.88
CA PRO A 96 -3.06 -12.25 13.07
C PRO A 96 -3.56 -12.20 11.61
N ARG A 97 -4.64 -11.46 11.35
CA ARG A 97 -5.38 -11.36 10.08
C ARG A 97 -6.17 -10.05 10.04
N GLU A 98 -7.04 -9.90 9.05
CA GLU A 98 -8.07 -8.85 8.91
C GLU A 98 -9.19 -8.95 9.99
N VAL A 99 -8.80 -8.98 11.26
CA VAL A 99 -9.68 -9.08 12.45
C VAL A 99 -9.31 -7.97 13.44
N MET A 100 -10.22 -7.61 14.35
CA MET A 100 -9.96 -6.52 15.30
C MET A 100 -8.61 -6.71 16.02
N PRO A 101 -7.67 -5.76 15.93
CA PRO A 101 -6.39 -5.86 16.61
C PRO A 101 -6.57 -5.81 18.13
N THR A 102 -5.76 -6.60 18.83
CA THR A 102 -5.70 -6.67 20.30
C THR A 102 -4.36 -6.15 20.78
N PRO A 103 -4.27 -5.66 22.03
CA PRO A 103 -2.99 -5.27 22.63
C PRO A 103 -1.93 -6.37 22.44
N ILE A 104 -0.73 -5.97 22.04
CA ILE A 104 0.39 -6.90 21.83
C ILE A 104 1.16 -7.09 23.14
N GLU A 105 1.53 -8.33 23.43
CA GLU A 105 2.41 -8.66 24.56
C GLU A 105 3.89 -8.55 24.18
N GLY A 106 4.77 -8.34 25.17
CA GLY A 106 6.22 -8.28 24.94
C GLY A 106 6.75 -6.97 24.34
N ILE A 107 5.87 -6.01 24.08
CA ILE A 107 6.25 -4.64 23.68
C ILE A 107 6.24 -3.70 24.89
N SER A 108 7.31 -2.94 25.06
CA SER A 108 7.39 -1.87 26.06
C SER A 108 7.24 -0.51 25.38
N TYR A 109 6.27 0.28 25.83
CA TYR A 109 6.07 1.64 25.33
C TYR A 109 5.60 2.59 26.44
N ARG A 110 5.83 3.88 26.24
CA ARG A 110 5.37 4.94 27.14
C ARG A 110 4.74 6.08 26.35
N VAL A 111 3.57 6.52 26.79
CA VAL A 111 2.96 7.78 26.36
C VAL A 111 3.58 8.90 27.20
N MET A 112 4.40 9.73 26.57
CA MET A 112 5.11 10.83 27.23
C MET A 112 4.19 12.04 27.44
N ASN A 113 3.31 12.29 26.47
CA ASN A 113 2.33 13.36 26.51
C ASN A 113 1.10 12.93 25.71
N SER A 114 -0.08 13.39 26.13
CA SER A 114 -1.33 13.13 25.43
C SER A 114 -2.32 14.24 25.71
N SER A 115 -3.06 14.68 24.70
CA SER A 115 -4.05 15.74 24.85
C SER A 115 -5.10 15.66 23.77
N ILE A 116 -6.30 16.12 24.10
CA ILE A 116 -7.32 16.46 23.10
C ILE A 116 -7.50 17.97 23.08
N ALA A 117 -7.38 18.58 21.91
CA ALA A 117 -7.61 20.00 21.72
C ALA A 117 -8.10 20.27 20.29
N ASN A 118 -9.03 21.21 20.12
CA ASN A 118 -9.50 21.67 18.81
C ASN A 118 -9.97 20.54 17.88
N GLY A 119 -10.66 19.52 18.42
CA GLY A 119 -11.12 18.37 17.64
C GLY A 119 -10.02 17.42 17.19
N MET A 120 -8.81 17.53 17.75
CA MET A 120 -7.66 16.68 17.47
C MET A 120 -7.24 15.95 18.74
N MET A 121 -6.96 14.65 18.62
CA MET A 121 -6.30 13.83 19.63
C MET A 121 -4.82 13.68 19.27
N MET A 122 -3.96 13.98 20.24
CA MET A 122 -2.50 14.02 20.09
C MET A 122 -1.85 13.09 21.10
N ALA A 123 -0.78 12.41 20.72
CA ALA A 123 0.04 11.63 21.63
C ALA A 123 1.51 11.55 21.21
N ASP A 124 2.39 11.61 22.21
CA ASP A 124 3.82 11.38 22.07
C ASP A 124 4.16 10.02 22.67
N VAL A 125 4.76 9.16 21.87
CA VAL A 125 5.00 7.76 22.23
C VAL A 125 6.47 7.44 22.04
N VAL A 126 7.06 6.83 23.06
CA VAL A 126 8.34 6.13 22.95
C VAL A 126 8.06 4.64 23.01
N CYS A 127 8.48 3.91 21.99
CA CYS A 127 8.40 2.46 21.92
C CYS A 127 9.81 1.90 22.06
N TYR A 128 10.09 1.22 23.17
CA TYR A 128 11.43 0.78 23.54
C TYR A 128 11.78 -0.53 22.83
N GLY A 129 12.83 -0.50 21.99
CA GLY A 129 13.27 -1.67 21.23
C GLY A 129 12.23 -2.27 20.26
N CYS A 130 11.24 -1.49 19.83
CA CYS A 130 10.11 -1.98 19.00
C CYS A 130 10.47 -2.17 17.51
N THR A 131 11.69 -2.60 17.21
CA THR A 131 12.12 -2.94 15.84
C THR A 131 11.70 -4.35 15.44
N THR A 132 11.35 -5.20 16.40
CA THR A 132 10.86 -6.56 16.16
C THR A 132 9.71 -6.85 17.12
N TRP A 133 8.76 -7.65 16.67
CA TRP A 133 7.61 -8.07 17.48
C TRP A 133 7.08 -9.40 16.98
N ASN A 134 6.17 -10.01 17.75
CA ASN A 134 5.48 -11.21 17.30
C ASN A 134 4.46 -10.86 16.20
N GLY A 135 4.91 -10.95 14.94
CA GLY A 135 4.11 -10.60 13.76
C GLY A 135 4.91 -9.93 12.65
N GLY A 136 6.07 -9.34 12.98
CA GLY A 136 6.87 -8.64 11.98
C GLY A 136 8.10 -7.91 12.54
N SER A 137 8.72 -7.12 11.68
CA SER A 137 9.89 -6.33 12.00
C SER A 137 9.93 -5.03 11.20
N LEU A 138 10.57 -4.03 11.77
CA LEU A 138 10.96 -2.78 11.14
C LEU A 138 12.41 -2.90 10.65
N ASN A 139 12.67 -2.64 9.36
CA ASN A 139 14.02 -2.45 8.88
C ASN A 139 14.46 -1.02 9.20
N THR A 140 15.44 -0.84 10.08
CA THR A 140 15.92 0.50 10.49
C THR A 140 16.74 1.21 9.42
N MET A 141 17.13 0.50 8.36
CA MET A 141 17.99 0.99 7.28
C MET A 141 17.28 1.02 5.92
N ALA A 142 15.96 0.89 5.89
CA ALA A 142 15.20 0.96 4.64
C ALA A 142 15.01 2.41 4.18
N THR A 143 15.21 2.65 2.88
CA THR A 143 14.83 3.91 2.23
C THR A 143 13.33 4.02 1.98
N GLN A 144 12.63 2.87 1.94
CA GLN A 144 11.17 2.75 1.85
C GLN A 144 10.71 1.65 2.79
N GLN A 145 10.43 2.00 4.05
CA GLN A 145 9.76 1.11 4.98
C GLN A 145 8.25 1.27 4.84
N ASP A 146 7.52 0.17 4.73
CA ASP A 146 6.05 0.18 4.64
C ASP A 146 5.39 0.55 5.97
N PHE A 147 4.45 1.47 5.87
CA PHE A 147 3.50 1.82 6.92
C PHE A 147 2.08 1.83 6.35
N ILE A 148 1.11 1.59 7.22
CA ILE A 148 -0.30 1.73 6.93
C ILE A 148 -0.96 2.70 7.90
N TYR A 149 -2.06 3.30 7.46
CA TYR A 149 -2.88 4.14 8.32
C TYR A 149 -4.36 3.73 8.23
N ALA A 150 -5.11 4.04 9.27
CA ALA A 150 -6.55 3.82 9.31
C ALA A 150 -7.26 4.84 10.21
N MET A 151 -8.52 5.15 9.89
CA MET A 151 -9.41 5.95 10.74
C MET A 151 -10.78 5.30 10.87
N GLY A 152 -11.38 5.46 12.06
CA GLY A 152 -12.66 4.90 12.40
C GLY A 152 -13.84 5.48 11.62
N PRO A 153 -15.01 4.80 11.69
CA PRO A 153 -16.21 5.15 10.94
C PRO A 153 -17.03 6.30 11.56
N GLY A 154 -16.50 6.98 12.57
CA GLY A 154 -17.15 8.15 13.20
C GLY A 154 -17.88 7.89 14.51
N GLN A 155 -17.86 6.65 15.01
CA GLN A 155 -18.49 6.30 16.28
C GLN A 155 -17.47 6.40 17.42
N ALA A 156 -17.88 6.98 18.54
CA ALA A 156 -17.04 7.06 19.73
C ALA A 156 -16.63 5.67 20.24
N VAL A 157 -15.41 5.57 20.77
CA VAL A 157 -14.93 4.37 21.46
C VAL A 157 -15.52 4.38 22.87
N ALA A 158 -16.26 3.34 23.23
CA ALA A 158 -17.06 3.32 24.46
C ALA A 158 -16.22 3.22 25.74
N ASP A 159 -15.10 2.50 25.70
CA ASP A 159 -14.20 2.30 26.84
C ASP A 159 -12.88 3.04 26.60
N GLY A 160 -12.98 4.37 26.54
CA GLY A 160 -11.90 5.26 26.09
C GLY A 160 -10.64 5.18 26.94
N ASP A 161 -10.74 4.79 28.22
CA ASP A 161 -9.59 4.71 29.14
C ASP A 161 -8.88 3.35 29.12
N SER A 162 -9.48 2.35 28.48
CA SER A 162 -8.90 1.01 28.38
C SER A 162 -7.98 0.89 27.17
N ASN A 163 -6.82 0.27 27.35
CA ASN A 163 -5.93 -0.05 26.22
C ASN A 163 -6.50 -1.19 25.34
N SER A 164 -7.51 -1.94 25.78
CA SER A 164 -8.12 -3.05 25.05
C SER A 164 -9.51 -2.70 24.51
N ALA A 165 -9.85 -1.41 24.44
CA ALA A 165 -11.16 -0.95 24.00
C ALA A 165 -11.58 -1.55 22.63
N ILE A 166 -12.86 -1.90 22.52
CA ILE A 166 -13.44 -2.38 21.26
C ILE A 166 -13.55 -1.21 20.28
N ILE A 167 -12.92 -1.36 19.11
CA ILE A 167 -12.96 -0.38 18.03
C ILE A 167 -13.70 -0.96 16.83
N ARG A 168 -14.51 -0.13 16.16
CA ARG A 168 -15.20 -0.53 14.93
C ARG A 168 -14.23 -0.52 13.76
N LYS A 169 -14.50 -1.36 12.75
CA LYS A 169 -13.74 -1.40 11.49
C LYS A 169 -13.62 -0.01 10.87
N HIS A 170 -12.41 0.34 10.44
CA HIS A 170 -12.13 1.59 9.74
C HIS A 170 -12.93 1.71 8.44
N ASN A 171 -13.32 2.94 8.09
CA ASN A 171 -13.84 3.27 6.77
C ASN A 171 -12.83 4.04 5.91
N ARG A 172 -11.73 4.51 6.49
CA ARG A 172 -10.61 5.16 5.80
C ARG A 172 -9.32 4.44 6.14
N ARG A 173 -8.51 4.17 5.13
CA ARG A 173 -7.23 3.46 5.27
C ARG A 173 -6.34 3.75 4.07
N GLY A 174 -5.04 3.53 4.23
CA GLY A 174 -4.11 3.62 3.12
C GLY A 174 -2.70 3.20 3.52
N PHE A 175 -1.77 3.44 2.61
CA PHE A 175 -0.38 3.04 2.70
C PHE A 175 0.51 4.27 2.52
N PHE A 176 1.67 4.25 3.14
CA PHE A 176 2.72 5.24 2.92
C PHE A 176 4.08 4.63 3.28
N ASN A 177 5.14 5.30 2.87
CA ASN A 177 6.50 4.84 3.14
C ASN A 177 7.28 5.88 3.92
N ILE A 178 8.14 5.40 4.83
CA ILE A 178 9.07 6.23 5.59
C ILE A 178 10.49 5.81 5.22
N ASN A 179 11.37 6.80 5.03
CA ASN A 179 12.80 6.55 4.93
C ASN A 179 13.41 6.41 6.33
N THR A 180 13.42 5.18 6.83
CA THR A 180 13.95 4.83 8.14
C THR A 180 15.47 5.00 8.23
N ALA A 181 16.20 4.81 7.14
CA ALA A 181 17.66 4.99 7.10
C ALA A 181 18.05 6.43 7.48
N ASP A 182 17.27 7.40 7.02
CA ASP A 182 17.47 8.83 7.29
C ASP A 182 16.81 9.30 8.59
N SER A 183 16.23 8.40 9.39
CA SER A 183 15.48 8.74 10.62
C SER A 183 16.28 8.52 11.92
N GLN A 184 17.57 8.24 11.85
CA GLN A 184 18.37 7.76 12.99
C GLN A 184 19.05 8.90 13.75
N PHE A 185 18.51 9.23 14.92
CA PHE A 185 19.05 10.24 15.81
C PHE A 185 19.86 9.63 16.95
N THR A 186 20.82 10.39 17.48
CA THR A 186 21.39 10.09 18.80
C THR A 186 20.41 10.52 19.90
N ALA A 187 20.54 9.93 21.10
CA ALA A 187 19.66 10.23 22.22
C ALA A 187 19.65 11.72 22.63
N ALA A 188 20.73 12.45 22.33
CA ALA A 188 20.89 13.88 22.60
C ALA A 188 20.20 14.79 21.56
N GLU A 189 19.89 14.28 20.37
CA GLU A 189 19.56 15.09 19.20
C GLU A 189 18.12 14.96 18.72
N ALA A 190 17.37 13.94 19.17
CA ALA A 190 16.03 13.65 18.65
C ALA A 190 15.05 14.83 18.86
N PRO A 191 14.75 15.62 17.82
CA PRO A 191 14.00 16.86 17.95
C PRO A 191 12.52 16.54 17.74
N MET A 192 11.80 16.25 18.82
CA MET A 192 10.34 16.23 18.77
C MET A 192 9.83 17.68 18.82
N THR A 193 9.91 18.40 17.70
CA THR A 193 9.49 19.80 17.59
C THR A 193 7.99 19.98 17.90
N PRO A 194 7.56 21.08 18.54
CA PRO A 194 6.14 21.31 18.86
C PRO A 194 5.26 21.20 17.62
N PHE A 195 4.15 20.45 17.72
CA PHE A 195 3.18 20.29 16.62
C PHE A 195 2.48 21.63 16.30
N ILE A 196 2.48 22.00 15.02
CA ILE A 196 1.55 23.00 14.47
C ILE A 196 0.45 22.23 13.74
N PRO A 197 -0.81 22.26 14.20
CA PRO A 197 -1.93 21.63 13.49
C PRO A 197 -2.08 22.26 12.10
N VAL A 198 -1.81 21.48 11.05
CA VAL A 198 -2.21 21.83 9.69
C VAL A 198 -3.72 21.59 9.60
N GLY A 199 -4.49 22.65 9.84
CA GLY A 199 -5.95 22.58 9.88
C GLY A 199 -6.69 23.86 10.29
N ALA A 200 -5.98 24.92 10.71
CA ALA A 200 -6.52 26.28 10.72
C ALA A 200 -5.70 27.09 9.72
N ALA A 201 -6.37 27.76 8.77
CA ALA A 201 -5.71 28.64 7.80
C ALA A 201 -4.69 29.55 8.51
N ALA A 202 -3.41 29.44 8.16
CA ALA A 202 -2.37 30.34 8.62
C ALA A 202 -1.63 30.94 7.42
N PRO A 203 -1.37 32.26 7.42
CA PRO A 203 -0.65 32.93 6.35
C PRO A 203 0.84 32.57 6.40
N ALA A 204 1.49 32.67 5.24
CA ALA A 204 2.89 32.35 5.03
C ALA A 204 3.80 33.06 6.05
N GLY A 205 4.58 32.26 6.79
CA GLY A 205 5.62 32.73 7.71
C GLY A 205 6.70 31.66 7.84
N SER A 206 7.88 31.98 7.33
CA SER A 206 9.09 31.16 7.24
C SER A 206 9.58 30.62 8.59
N SER A 207 9.78 29.30 8.69
CA SER A 207 10.78 28.73 9.60
C SER A 207 11.39 27.47 8.97
N SER A 208 12.71 27.50 8.84
CA SER A 208 13.55 26.48 8.22
C SER A 208 13.75 25.30 9.17
N SER A 209 13.07 24.19 8.90
CA SER A 209 13.52 22.86 9.28
C SER A 209 13.35 21.96 8.04
N ALA A 210 14.44 21.31 7.63
CA ALA A 210 14.46 20.47 6.44
C ALA A 210 13.66 19.18 6.72
N SER A 211 12.35 19.23 6.53
CA SER A 211 11.48 18.06 6.55
C SER A 211 11.43 17.44 5.15
N SER A 212 11.98 16.24 4.99
CA SER A 212 11.71 15.42 3.80
C SER A 212 10.30 14.85 3.93
N GLY A 213 9.32 15.52 3.34
CA GLY A 213 7.94 15.05 3.35
C GLY A 213 7.80 13.78 2.53
N SER A 214 7.40 12.66 3.16
CA SER A 214 6.92 11.50 2.42
C SER A 214 5.51 11.82 1.90
N SER A 215 5.36 11.98 0.59
CA SER A 215 4.08 12.19 -0.07
C SER A 215 3.26 10.90 -0.04
N GLY A 216 2.36 10.79 0.93
CA GLY A 216 1.33 9.75 0.95
C GLY A 216 0.23 10.06 -0.06
N SER A 217 -0.32 9.03 -0.72
CA SER A 217 -1.54 9.18 -1.53
C SER A 217 -2.74 9.41 -0.63
N SER A 218 -3.46 10.52 -0.82
CA SER A 218 -4.69 10.89 -0.12
C SER A 218 -5.80 9.85 -0.35
N GLY A 219 -6.08 9.00 0.65
CA GLY A 219 -6.90 7.80 0.50
C GLY A 219 -8.32 7.85 1.07
N SER A 220 -9.11 8.89 0.78
CA SER A 220 -10.56 8.83 0.98
C SER A 220 -11.29 8.76 -0.37
N GLU A 221 -11.19 9.79 -1.22
CA GLU A 221 -11.80 9.77 -2.55
C GLU A 221 -11.14 8.76 -3.51
N ASP A 222 -9.80 8.70 -3.51
CA ASP A 222 -9.06 7.78 -4.40
C ASP A 222 -9.24 6.31 -4.02
N MET A 223 -9.44 6.00 -2.74
CA MET A 223 -9.63 4.62 -2.27
C MET A 223 -11.07 4.13 -2.44
N ASP A 224 -12.09 4.95 -2.19
CA ASP A 224 -13.48 4.61 -2.53
C ASP A 224 -13.65 4.44 -4.03
N TYR A 225 -13.02 5.31 -4.83
CA TYR A 225 -12.97 5.16 -6.28
C TYR A 225 -12.24 3.89 -6.70
N THR A 226 -11.08 3.58 -6.12
CA THR A 226 -10.35 2.34 -6.43
C THR A 226 -11.16 1.09 -6.07
N TYR A 227 -11.84 1.08 -4.93
CA TYR A 227 -12.75 -0.01 -4.54
C TYR A 227 -13.94 -0.14 -5.50
N MET A 228 -14.52 0.98 -5.95
CA MET A 228 -15.55 0.98 -6.97
C MET A 228 -15.02 0.35 -8.27
N LEU A 229 -13.82 0.72 -8.72
CA LEU A 229 -13.19 0.13 -9.91
C LEU A 229 -12.96 -1.38 -9.77
N VAL A 230 -12.57 -1.88 -8.59
CA VAL A 230 -12.45 -3.34 -8.32
C VAL A 230 -13.80 -4.03 -8.54
N HIS A 231 -14.89 -3.49 -7.97
CA HIS A 231 -16.22 -4.09 -8.10
C HIS A 231 -16.71 -4.06 -9.56
N ILE A 232 -16.47 -2.96 -10.28
CA ILE A 232 -16.83 -2.85 -11.70
C ILE A 232 -16.05 -3.87 -12.53
N HIS A 233 -14.72 -3.95 -12.34
CA HIS A 233 -13.87 -4.92 -13.02
C HIS A 233 -14.35 -6.37 -12.77
N ALA A 234 -14.59 -6.73 -11.51
CA ALA A 234 -15.06 -8.06 -11.14
C ALA A 234 -16.46 -8.35 -11.72
N ALA A 235 -17.41 -7.43 -11.61
CA ALA A 235 -18.77 -7.62 -12.12
C ALA A 235 -18.78 -7.79 -13.65
N MET A 236 -18.01 -6.98 -14.38
CA MET A 236 -17.90 -7.08 -15.83
C MET A 236 -17.29 -8.41 -16.27
N PHE A 237 -16.17 -8.82 -15.66
CA PHE A 237 -15.54 -10.09 -16.04
C PHE A 237 -16.32 -11.32 -15.59
N CYS A 238 -17.03 -11.27 -14.45
CA CYS A 238 -17.97 -12.33 -14.07
C CYS A 238 -19.12 -12.44 -15.08
N LEU A 239 -19.73 -11.32 -15.49
CA LEU A 239 -20.78 -11.33 -16.51
C LEU A 239 -20.28 -11.94 -17.82
N VAL A 240 -19.09 -11.54 -18.28
CA VAL A 240 -18.54 -12.07 -19.53
C VAL A 240 -18.20 -13.55 -19.42
N TRP A 241 -17.40 -13.95 -18.43
CA TRP A 241 -16.82 -15.30 -18.38
C TRP A 241 -17.76 -16.35 -17.82
N LEU A 242 -18.73 -15.98 -16.98
CA LEU A 242 -19.69 -16.93 -16.41
C LEU A 242 -20.98 -17.03 -17.23
N LEU A 243 -21.35 -15.99 -17.99
CA LEU A 243 -22.63 -15.97 -18.72
C LEU A 243 -22.43 -15.87 -20.24
N ILE A 244 -21.79 -14.80 -20.73
CA ILE A 244 -21.79 -14.51 -22.18
C ILE A 244 -20.91 -15.48 -22.97
N ALA A 245 -19.67 -15.73 -22.52
CA ALA A 245 -18.75 -16.63 -23.22
C ALA A 245 -19.23 -18.09 -23.23
N PRO A 246 -19.72 -18.67 -22.10
CA PRO A 246 -20.38 -19.97 -22.13
C PRO A 246 -21.60 -20.00 -23.04
N ALA A 247 -22.45 -18.96 -23.00
CA ALA A 247 -23.61 -18.87 -23.90
C ALA A 247 -23.19 -18.85 -25.39
N ALA A 248 -22.07 -18.22 -25.74
CA ALA A 248 -21.53 -18.23 -27.10
C ALA A 248 -21.17 -19.66 -27.56
N LEU A 249 -20.59 -20.48 -26.68
CA LEU A 249 -20.30 -21.89 -26.98
C LEU A 249 -21.58 -22.71 -27.13
N TRP A 250 -22.55 -22.52 -26.22
CA TRP A 250 -23.86 -23.17 -26.31
C TRP A 250 -24.62 -22.81 -27.59
N ALA A 251 -24.50 -21.57 -28.06
CA ALA A 251 -25.14 -21.11 -29.28
C ALA A 251 -24.69 -21.87 -30.54
N LEU A 252 -23.45 -22.38 -30.58
CA LEU A 252 -22.98 -23.24 -31.68
C LEU A 252 -23.68 -24.59 -31.69
N ARG A 253 -24.09 -25.10 -30.52
CA ARG A 253 -24.68 -26.43 -30.38
C ARG A 253 -26.18 -26.42 -30.51
N PHE A 254 -26.84 -25.40 -29.96
CA PHE A 254 -28.29 -25.41 -29.75
C PHE A 254 -29.04 -24.23 -30.37
N ALA A 255 -28.35 -23.23 -30.92
CA ALA A 255 -28.99 -22.07 -31.52
C ALA A 255 -28.56 -21.89 -32.98
N SER A 256 -27.71 -20.90 -33.27
CA SER A 256 -27.23 -20.64 -34.62
C SER A 256 -25.84 -20.05 -34.62
N VAL A 257 -25.13 -20.21 -35.75
CA VAL A 257 -23.86 -19.53 -36.00
C VAL A 257 -24.01 -18.01 -35.91
N ARG A 258 -25.21 -17.48 -36.23
CA ARG A 258 -25.51 -16.05 -36.07
C ARG A 258 -25.48 -15.61 -34.61
N ALA A 259 -26.15 -16.37 -33.74
CA ALA A 259 -26.12 -16.11 -32.30
C ALA A 259 -24.70 -16.23 -31.72
N HIS A 260 -23.92 -17.23 -32.17
CA HIS A 260 -22.53 -17.39 -31.75
C HIS A 260 -21.69 -16.14 -32.05
N TYR A 261 -21.66 -15.67 -33.30
CA TYR A 261 -20.78 -14.54 -33.64
C TYR A 261 -21.25 -13.23 -32.96
N ILE A 262 -22.56 -13.04 -32.74
CA ILE A 262 -23.09 -11.88 -32.01
C ILE A 262 -22.59 -11.89 -30.56
N LEU A 263 -22.67 -13.04 -29.89
CA LEU A 263 -22.18 -13.18 -28.51
C LEU A 263 -20.65 -13.05 -28.42
N GLN A 264 -19.90 -13.46 -29.45
CA GLN A 264 -18.45 -13.24 -29.53
C GLN A 264 -18.09 -11.75 -29.66
N ILE A 265 -18.82 -11.00 -30.50
CA ILE A 265 -18.64 -9.54 -30.61
C ILE A 265 -18.97 -8.87 -29.26
N LEU A 266 -20.07 -9.25 -28.62
CA LEU A 266 -20.46 -8.73 -27.31
C LEU A 266 -19.41 -9.01 -26.24
N THR A 267 -18.82 -10.22 -26.26
CA THR A 267 -17.72 -10.61 -25.36
C THR A 267 -16.55 -9.64 -25.49
N VAL A 268 -16.05 -9.39 -26.71
CA VAL A 268 -14.91 -8.48 -26.91
C VAL A 268 -15.25 -7.04 -26.53
N LEU A 269 -16.46 -6.56 -26.86
CA LEU A 269 -16.91 -5.22 -26.50
C LEU A 269 -16.94 -4.96 -24.99
N LEU A 270 -17.17 -6.00 -24.17
CA LEU A 270 -17.16 -5.87 -22.70
C LEU A 270 -15.78 -6.13 -22.09
N VAL A 271 -14.98 -7.03 -22.67
CA VAL A 271 -13.65 -7.38 -22.18
C VAL A 271 -12.65 -6.22 -22.31
N VAL A 272 -12.70 -5.47 -23.42
CA VAL A 272 -11.80 -4.32 -23.65
C VAL A 272 -11.94 -3.23 -22.56
N PRO A 273 -13.13 -2.68 -22.28
CA PRO A 273 -13.28 -1.69 -21.22
C PRO A 273 -13.03 -2.28 -19.82
N ALA A 274 -13.42 -3.54 -19.55
CA ALA A 274 -13.13 -4.19 -18.27
C ALA A 274 -11.62 -4.32 -18.00
N PHE A 275 -10.83 -4.60 -19.05
CA PHE A 275 -9.38 -4.64 -18.98
C PHE A 275 -8.77 -3.24 -18.81
N ALA A 276 -9.31 -2.22 -19.49
CA ALA A 276 -8.87 -0.84 -19.31
C ALA A 276 -9.06 -0.36 -17.86
N VAL A 277 -10.20 -0.68 -17.24
CA VAL A 277 -10.46 -0.44 -15.81
C VAL A 277 -9.41 -1.13 -14.94
N ALA A 278 -9.05 -2.38 -15.27
CA ALA A 278 -8.01 -3.13 -14.55
C ALA A 278 -6.65 -2.41 -14.56
N VAL A 279 -6.24 -1.88 -15.71
CA VAL A 279 -4.97 -1.14 -15.88
C VAL A 279 -4.98 0.16 -15.06
N VAL A 280 -6.09 0.92 -15.12
CA VAL A 280 -6.25 2.17 -14.34
C VAL A 280 -6.13 1.89 -12.85
N MET A 281 -6.86 0.88 -12.36
CA MET A 281 -6.82 0.44 -10.97
C MET A 281 -5.41 0.00 -10.54
N SER A 282 -4.73 -0.79 -11.38
CA SER A 282 -3.38 -1.30 -11.08
C SER A 282 -2.37 -0.17 -10.92
N ARG A 283 -2.45 0.89 -11.72
CA ARG A 283 -1.54 2.04 -11.64
C ARG A 283 -1.77 2.93 -10.41
N ARG A 284 -2.95 2.84 -9.79
CA ARG A 284 -3.34 3.62 -8.59
C ARG A 284 -3.07 2.89 -7.28
N THR A 285 -2.51 1.68 -7.33
CA THR A 285 -2.22 0.85 -6.15
C THR A 285 -0.73 0.53 -6.11
N PRO A 286 -0.19 0.06 -4.97
CA PRO A 286 1.20 -0.45 -4.91
C PRO A 286 1.47 -1.63 -5.87
N TYR A 287 0.42 -2.20 -6.49
CA TYR A 287 0.51 -3.24 -7.53
C TYR A 287 0.76 -2.70 -8.95
N SER A 288 1.34 -1.51 -9.09
CA SER A 288 1.61 -0.86 -10.38
C SER A 288 2.64 -1.58 -11.25
N SER A 289 3.39 -2.53 -10.67
CA SER A 289 4.38 -3.36 -11.36
C SER A 289 3.79 -4.52 -12.19
N PHE A 290 2.48 -4.78 -12.11
CA PHE A 290 1.80 -5.89 -12.80
C PHE A 290 2.38 -7.29 -12.50
N ASP A 291 3.00 -7.48 -11.33
CA ASP A 291 3.78 -8.69 -11.03
C ASP A 291 2.99 -9.82 -10.33
N THR A 292 1.74 -9.55 -9.92
CA THR A 292 0.91 -10.58 -9.26
C THR A 292 0.46 -11.68 -10.23
N TYR A 293 0.20 -12.89 -9.72
CA TYR A 293 -0.31 -14.00 -10.54
C TYR A 293 -1.63 -13.66 -11.25
N HIS A 294 -2.55 -12.96 -10.57
CA HIS A 294 -3.82 -12.55 -11.15
C HIS A 294 -3.64 -11.60 -12.34
N GLN A 295 -2.73 -10.62 -12.22
CA GLN A 295 -2.42 -9.68 -13.31
C GLN A 295 -1.78 -10.42 -14.49
N LYS A 296 -0.77 -11.26 -14.25
CA LYS A 296 -0.09 -12.04 -15.30
C LYS A 296 -1.09 -12.90 -16.07
N ILE A 297 -1.90 -13.69 -15.38
CA ILE A 297 -2.92 -14.55 -15.99
C ILE A 297 -3.96 -13.70 -16.75
N GLY A 298 -4.46 -12.63 -16.14
CA GLY A 298 -5.45 -11.76 -16.75
C GLY A 298 -4.97 -11.12 -18.05
N ILE A 299 -3.72 -10.63 -18.09
CA ILE A 299 -3.08 -10.07 -19.29
C ILE A 299 -2.96 -11.14 -20.39
N THR A 300 -2.50 -12.34 -20.03
CA THR A 300 -2.38 -13.45 -20.99
C THR A 300 -3.74 -13.84 -21.57
N VAL A 301 -4.76 -14.01 -20.74
CA VAL A 301 -6.12 -14.36 -21.19
C VAL A 301 -6.71 -13.27 -22.08
N PHE A 302 -6.51 -11.99 -21.73
CA PHE A 302 -6.93 -10.86 -22.56
C PHE A 302 -6.27 -10.91 -23.94
N ALA A 303 -4.94 -11.05 -24.00
CA ALA A 303 -4.21 -11.14 -25.27
C ALA A 303 -4.69 -12.30 -26.14
N VAL A 304 -4.84 -13.49 -25.56
CA VAL A 304 -5.36 -14.68 -26.26
C VAL A 304 -6.79 -14.44 -26.77
N THR A 305 -7.65 -13.77 -26.00
CA THR A 305 -9.03 -13.48 -26.41
C THR A 305 -9.08 -12.57 -27.63
N ILE A 306 -8.24 -11.53 -27.68
CA ILE A 306 -8.15 -10.63 -28.84
C ILE A 306 -7.66 -11.38 -30.07
N VAL A 307 -6.63 -12.20 -29.92
CA VAL A 307 -6.12 -13.05 -31.01
C VAL A 307 -7.20 -14.01 -31.51
N GLN A 308 -7.90 -14.69 -30.60
CA GLN A 308 -9.00 -15.59 -30.90
C GLN A 308 -10.10 -14.88 -31.71
N PHE A 309 -10.48 -13.66 -31.33
CA PHE A 309 -11.51 -12.90 -32.05
C PHE A 309 -11.15 -12.67 -33.52
N PHE A 310 -9.92 -12.23 -33.81
CA PHE A 310 -9.48 -12.00 -35.19
C PHE A 310 -9.42 -13.29 -36.02
N PHE A 311 -8.88 -14.36 -35.46
CA PHE A 311 -8.91 -15.66 -36.15
C PHE A 311 -10.34 -16.17 -36.39
N GLY A 312 -11.26 -15.87 -35.48
CA GLY A 312 -12.67 -16.28 -35.59
C GLY A 312 -13.38 -15.50 -36.69
N ALA A 313 -13.14 -14.19 -36.76
CA ALA A 313 -13.62 -13.34 -37.85
C ALA A 313 -13.08 -13.79 -39.21
N LEU A 314 -11.78 -14.14 -39.28
CA LEU A 314 -11.18 -14.70 -40.50
C LEU A 314 -11.84 -16.04 -40.88
N GLN A 315 -12.04 -16.94 -39.92
CA GLN A 315 -12.73 -18.20 -40.17
C GLN A 315 -14.15 -17.98 -40.69
N HIS A 316 -14.94 -17.09 -40.06
CA HIS A 316 -16.31 -16.79 -40.50
C HIS A 316 -16.37 -16.19 -41.92
N THR A 317 -15.39 -15.37 -42.31
CA THR A 317 -15.32 -14.77 -43.65
C THR A 317 -14.90 -15.77 -44.72
N ILE A 318 -13.95 -16.67 -44.41
CA ILE A 318 -13.53 -17.76 -45.31
C ILE A 318 -14.65 -18.77 -45.52
N PHE A 319 -15.34 -19.18 -44.45
CA PHE A 319 -16.46 -20.12 -44.53
C PHE A 319 -17.60 -19.61 -45.42
N LYS A 320 -17.91 -18.31 -45.38
CA LYS A 320 -18.91 -17.71 -46.27
C LYS A 320 -18.48 -17.67 -47.75
N ARG A 321 -17.18 -17.74 -48.05
CA ARG A 321 -16.65 -17.67 -49.42
C ARG A 321 -16.45 -19.03 -50.09
N GLN A 322 -16.25 -20.12 -49.33
CA GLN A 322 -15.75 -21.37 -49.92
C GLN A 322 -16.58 -22.64 -49.64
N GLU A 323 -17.67 -22.60 -48.84
CA GLU A 323 -18.48 -23.79 -48.45
C GLU A 323 -17.67 -25.03 -48.02
N ILE A 324 -16.40 -24.90 -47.63
CA ILE A 324 -15.51 -26.00 -47.26
C ILE A 324 -14.87 -25.71 -45.90
N ARG A 325 -14.93 -26.69 -44.99
CA ARG A 325 -14.29 -26.64 -43.66
C ARG A 325 -12.76 -26.72 -43.81
N HIS A 326 -12.04 -25.62 -43.60
CA HIS A 326 -10.57 -25.57 -43.71
C HIS A 326 -9.86 -25.82 -42.37
N LEU A 327 -8.59 -26.26 -42.44
CA LEU A 327 -7.65 -26.53 -41.32
C LEU A 327 -7.53 -25.41 -40.26
N ILE A 328 -7.93 -24.17 -40.57
CA ILE A 328 -7.99 -23.03 -39.62
C ILE A 328 -9.01 -23.30 -38.48
N SER A 329 -9.97 -24.20 -38.69
CA SER A 329 -10.85 -24.70 -37.63
C SER A 329 -10.09 -25.35 -36.46
N SER A 330 -8.88 -25.89 -36.70
CA SER A 330 -8.12 -26.60 -35.68
C SER A 330 -7.41 -25.67 -34.70
N THR A 331 -7.09 -24.44 -35.08
CA THR A 331 -6.46 -23.44 -34.21
C THR A 331 -7.48 -22.67 -33.36
N HIS A 332 -8.77 -22.75 -33.71
CA HIS A 332 -9.87 -22.10 -32.99
C HIS A 332 -10.57 -23.00 -31.96
N MET A 333 -10.29 -24.31 -31.99
CA MET A 333 -10.89 -25.33 -31.13
C MET A 333 -10.13 -25.76 -29.85
N PRO A 334 -9.16 -25.05 -29.22
CA PRO A 334 -8.53 -25.61 -28.01
C PRO A 334 -9.42 -25.67 -26.76
N LEU A 335 -10.60 -25.04 -26.74
CA LEU A 335 -11.49 -25.00 -25.56
C LEU A 335 -12.83 -25.74 -25.73
N ALA A 336 -13.09 -26.34 -26.89
CA ALA A 336 -14.21 -27.26 -27.08
C ALA A 336 -13.65 -28.68 -27.03
N LEU A 337 -13.85 -29.38 -25.91
CA LEU A 337 -13.52 -30.79 -25.78
C LEU A 337 -14.06 -31.58 -27.00
N PRO A 338 -13.30 -32.55 -27.53
CA PRO A 338 -13.70 -33.29 -28.72
C PRO A 338 -14.96 -34.09 -28.41
N ALA A 339 -16.10 -33.62 -28.93
CA ALA A 339 -17.33 -34.39 -28.89
C ALA A 339 -17.16 -35.60 -29.81
N TRP A 340 -17.10 -36.78 -29.19
CA TRP A 340 -17.27 -38.08 -29.83
C TRP A 340 -18.52 -38.09 -30.72
N SER A 341 -18.33 -38.58 -31.95
CA SER A 341 -19.38 -38.97 -32.88
C SER A 341 -19.84 -40.41 -32.62
N PRO A 342 -21.14 -40.72 -32.66
CA PRO A 342 -21.59 -41.89 -33.40
C PRO A 342 -21.58 -41.62 -34.91
#